data_AF-A0AA37WN34-F1
#
_entry.id   AF-A0AA37WN34-F1
#
_cell.length_a   1.000
_cell.length_b   1.000
_cell.length_c   1.000
_cell.angle_alpha   90.00
_cell.angle_beta   90.00
_cell.angle_gamma   90.00
#
_symmetry.space_group_name_H-M   'P 1'
#
loop_
_entity.id
_entity.type
_entity.pdbx_description
1 polymer ?
#
loop_
_entity_poly.entity_id
_entity_poly.type
_entity_poly.pdbx_seq_one_letter_code
_entity_poly.pdbx_strand_id
1 'polypeptide(L)' 'MKEHYKFTSSTLNQQKTNIEKAKIEGEIISLRRQLEQLNIDADGVDFSMKQTYKEMIQSRQEALSQLPASR' A
#
# COMPACT_ATOMS: atom_id res chain seq x y z
N MET A 1 1.69 9.04 41.51
CA MET A 1 1.41 9.75 40.25
C MET A 1 1.07 8.71 39.19
N LYS A 2 -0.15 8.74 38.64
CA LYS A 2 -0.53 7.88 37.50
C LYS A 2 -0.76 8.83 36.33
N GLU A 3 0.22 8.90 35.43
CA GLU A 3 0.11 9.59 34.15
C GLU A 3 -0.99 8.90 33.33
N HIS A 4 -2.20 9.47 33.35
CA HIS A 4 -3.28 9.04 32.48
C HIS A 4 -2.96 9.52 31.07
N TYR A 5 -2.37 8.65 30.25
CA TYR A 5 -2.22 8.88 28.81
C TYR A 5 -3.61 9.07 28.19
N LYS A 6 -4.06 10.33 28.06
CA LYS A 6 -5.25 10.69 27.30
C LYS A 6 -4.92 10.58 25.81
N PHE A 7 -5.07 9.39 25.26
CA PHE A 7 -4.98 9.19 23.82
C PHE A 7 -6.23 9.80 23.19
N THR A 8 -6.07 10.91 22.48
CA THR A 8 -7.20 11.60 21.85
C THR A 8 -7.67 10.85 20.62
N SER A 9 -8.95 11.01 20.24
CA SER A 9 -9.50 10.42 19.01
C SER A 9 -8.71 10.81 17.75
N SER A 10 -8.11 12.00 17.75
CA SER A 10 -7.22 12.48 16.66
C SER A 10 -5.97 11.62 16.53
N THR A 11 -5.33 11.29 17.65
CA THR A 11 -4.13 10.44 17.67
C THR A 11 -4.46 9.01 17.21
N LEU A 12 -5.63 8.47 17.59
CA LEU A 12 -6.08 7.14 17.11
C LEU A 12 -6.30 7.14 15.60
N ASN A 13 -6.93 8.20 15.08
CA ASN A 13 -7.19 8.31 13.65
C ASN A 13 -5.88 8.42 12.85
N GLN A 14 -4.91 9.20 13.35
CA GLN A 14 -3.59 9.31 12.72
C GLN A 14 -2.84 7.98 12.72
N GLN A 15 -2.88 7.23 13.83
CA GLN A 15 -2.26 5.91 13.90
C GLN A 15 -2.92 4.92 12.93
N LYS A 16 -4.26 4.93 12.82
CA LYS A 16 -5.00 4.11 11.85
C LYS A 16 -4.60 4.45 10.41
N THR A 17 -4.54 5.74 10.07
CA THR A 17 -4.10 6.20 8.75
C THR A 17 -2.66 5.76 8.46
N ASN A 18 -1.75 5.84 9.43
CA ASN A 18 -0.36 5.40 9.24
C ASN A 18 -0.26 3.88 9.04
N ILE A 19 -1.07 3.09 9.76
CA ILE A 19 -1.14 1.63 9.58
C ILE A 19 -1.67 1.28 8.19
N GLU A 20 -2.74 1.97 7.75
CA GLU A 20 -3.33 1.78 6.44
C GLU A 20 -2.36 2.17 5.32
N LYS A 21 -1.63 3.28 5.49
CA LYS A 21 -0.56 3.71 4.60
C LYS A 21 0.51 2.64 4.45
N ALA A 22 1.05 2.14 5.57
CA ALA A 22 2.09 1.11 5.57
C ALA A 22 1.61 -0.19 4.91
N LYS A 23 0.34 -0.55 5.10
CA LYS A 23 -0.27 -1.72 4.45
C LYS A 23 -0.31 -1.54 2.93
N ILE A 24 -0.81 -0.40 2.44
CA ILE A 24 -0.90 -0.13 1.00
C ILE A 24 0.49 -0.08 0.36
N GLU A 25 1.47 0.52 1.02
CA GLU A 25 2.87 0.54 0.57
C GLU A 25 3.44 -0.89 0.45
N GLY A 26 3.17 -1.75 1.44
CA GLY A 26 3.55 -3.16 1.40
C GLY A 26 2.90 -3.93 0.25
N GLU A 27 1.62 -3.68 -0.03
CA GLU A 27 0.91 -4.26 -1.17
C GLU A 27 1.54 -3.83 -2.50
N ILE A 28 1.87 -2.55 -2.67
CA ILE A 28 2.54 -2.02 -3.87
C ILE A 28 3.90 -2.70 -4.09
N ILE A 29 4.70 -2.85 -3.04
CA ILE A 29 6.02 -3.50 -3.12
C ILE A 29 5.87 -4.96 -3.57
N SER A 30 4.92 -5.69 -2.98
CA SER A 30 4.65 -7.08 -3.33
C SER A 30 4.23 -7.22 -4.80
N LEU A 31 3.31 -6.37 -5.25
CA LEU A 31 2.83 -6.37 -6.65
C LEU A 31 3.94 -6.04 -7.65
N ARG A 32 4.82 -5.08 -7.32
CA ARG A 32 5.99 -4.75 -8.15
C ARG A 32 6.94 -5.94 -8.28
N ARG A 33 7.24 -6.62 -7.16
CA ARG A 33 8.10 -7.81 -7.16
C ARG A 33 7.50 -8.95 -8.00
N GLN A 34 6.18 -9.16 -7.92
CA GLN A 34 5.50 -10.17 -8.72
C GLN A 34 5.53 -9.81 -10.21
N LEU A 35 5.34 -8.54 -10.56
CA LEU A 35 5.48 -8.06 -11.94
C LEU A 35 6.91 -8.21 -12.47
N GLU A 36 7.92 -7.93 -11.65
CA GLU A 36 9.34 -8.15 -11.98
C GLU A 36 9.62 -9.63 -12.23
N GLN A 37 9.11 -10.53 -11.39
CA GLN A 37 9.25 -11.97 -11.60
C GLN A 37 8.65 -12.42 -12.94
N LEU A 38 7.46 -11.93 -13.28
CA LEU A 38 6.83 -12.18 -14.59
C LEU A 38 7.61 -11.61 -15.78
N ASN A 39 8.48 -10.62 -15.56
CA ASN A 39 9.37 -10.10 -16.60
C ASN A 39 10.63 -10.95 -16.80
N ILE A 40 11.04 -11.71 -15.79
CA ILE A 40 12.20 -12.60 -15.83
C ILE A 40 11.84 -13.95 -16.45
N ASP A 41 10.64 -14.46 -16.17
CA ASP A 41 10.14 -15.73 -16.69
C ASP A 41 9.71 -15.57 -18.17
N ALA A 42 10.67 -15.70 -19.08
CA ALA A 42 10.55 -15.42 -20.50
C ALA A 42 9.75 -16.46 -21.32
N ASP A 43 9.44 -17.63 -20.75
CA ASP A 43 8.86 -18.77 -21.49
C ASP A 43 7.32 -18.75 -21.60
N GLY A 44 6.67 -17.68 -21.17
CA GLY A 44 5.21 -17.60 -21.22
C GLY A 44 4.69 -16.28 -20.69
N VAL A 45 5.23 -15.16 -21.17
CA VAL A 45 4.81 -13.81 -20.78
C VAL A 45 3.33 -13.63 -21.09
N ASP A 46 2.48 -13.82 -20.09
CA ASP A 46 1.07 -13.44 -20.15
C ASP A 46 1.00 -11.91 -20.02
N PHE A 47 0.93 -11.24 -21.17
CA PHE A 47 0.78 -9.79 -21.26
C PHE A 47 -0.47 -9.29 -20.51
N SER A 48 -1.53 -10.10 -20.46
CA SER A 48 -2.75 -9.79 -19.72
C SER A 48 -2.47 -9.76 -18.23
N MET A 49 -1.75 -10.76 -17.70
CA MET A 49 -1.33 -10.75 -16.29
C MET A 49 -0.45 -9.55 -15.96
N LYS A 50 0.54 -9.23 -16.82
CA LYS A 50 1.40 -8.05 -16.61
C LYS A 50 0.59 -6.76 -16.59
N GLN A 51 -0.40 -6.63 -17.47
CA GLN A 51 -1.30 -5.49 -17.48
C GLN A 51 -2.13 -5.43 -16.19
N THR A 52 -2.71 -6.55 -15.75
CA THR A 52 -3.44 -6.63 -14.48
C THR A 52 -2.59 -6.17 -13.29
N TYR A 53 -1.33 -6.61 -13.19
CA TYR A 53 -0.44 -6.14 -12.12
C TYR A 53 -0.17 -4.63 -12.17
N LYS A 54 -0.01 -4.06 -13.36
CA LYS A 54 0.15 -2.60 -13.52
C LYS A 54 -1.08 -1.85 -13.05
N GLU A 55 -2.28 -2.31 -13.43
CA GLU A 55 -3.56 -1.72 -13.00
C GLU A 55 -3.74 -1.83 -11.47
N MET A 56 -3.41 -2.97 -10.88
CA MET A 56 -3.45 -3.13 -9.42
C MET A 56 -2.49 -2.19 -8.70
N ILE A 57 -1.25 -2.04 -9.20
CA ILE A 57 -0.27 -1.10 -8.65
C ILE A 57 -0.81 0.33 -8.72
N GLN A 58 -1.33 0.73 -9.88
CA GLN A 58 -1.90 2.07 -10.06
C GLN A 58 -3.06 2.31 -9.09
N SER A 59 -4.00 1.36 -8.99
CA SER A 59 -5.13 1.46 -8.06
C SER A 59 -4.68 1.64 -6.60
N ARG A 60 -3.60 0.94 -6.19
CA ARG A 60 -3.05 1.11 -4.83
C ARG A 60 -2.33 2.44 -4.63
N GLN A 61 -1.66 2.96 -5.66
CA GLN A 61 -1.08 4.31 -5.61
C GLN A 61 -2.16 5.39 -5.50
N GLU A 62 -3.29 5.22 -6.19
CA GLU A 62 -4.46 6.10 -6.08
C GLU A 62 -5.14 5.99 -4.71
N ALA A 63 -5.20 4.80 -4.12
CA ALA A 63 -5.68 4.63 -2.75
C ALA A 63 -4.77 5.34 -1.74
N LEU A 64 -3.45 5.24 -1.93
CA LEU A 64 -2.46 5.90 -1.09
C LEU A 64 -2.56 7.43 -1.17
N SER A 65 -2.82 8.00 -2.35
CA SER A 65 -2.96 9.45 -2.55
C SER A 65 -4.26 10.02 -1.96
N GLN A 66 -5.27 9.17 -1.75
CA GLN A 66 -6.52 9.54 -1.11
C GLN A 66 -6.46 9.48 0.42
N LEU A 67 -5.43 8.86 1.01
CA LEU A 67 -5.26 8.87 2.46
C LEU A 67 -4.99 10.29 2.96
N PRO A 68 -5.59 10.69 4.10
CA PRO A 68 -5.33 12.01 4.66
C PRO A 68 -3.84 12.15 5.01
N ALA A 69 -3.23 13.25 4.56
CA ALA A 69 -1.85 13.55 4.92
C ALA A 69 -1.76 13.66 6.45
N SER A 70 -0.83 12.91 7.05
CA SER A 70 -0.44 13.08 8.46
C SER A 70 0.13 14.50 8.58
N ARG A 71 -0.69 15.46 9.05
CA ARG A 71 -0.25 16.82 9.41
C ARG A 71 0.51 16.80 10.72
#